data_AF-A0A1H4HLW5-F1
#
_entry.id   AF-A0A1H4HLW5-F1
#
_cell.length_a   1.000
_cell.length_b   1.000
_cell.length_c   1.000
_cell.angle_alpha   90.00
_cell.angle_beta   90.00
_cell.angle_gamma   90.00
#
_symmetry.space_group_name_H-M   'P 1'
#
loop_
_entity.id
_entity.type
_entity.pdbx_description
1 polymer ?
#
loop_
_entity_poly.entity_id
_entity_poly.type
_entity_poly.pdbx_seq_one_letter_code
_entity_poly.pdbx_strand_id
1 'polypeptide(L)'
;MGETGMETFYLAIDVGTGSVRAALVDARGAIRSLAAREHEQIVPRYGWSEQRPADWWDGAVHAIREVLGSTPGAANNIAAVCACGQMHGTVLIDADGHLTRETAPLWNDKRTLAQVEAFRKRHDAASCLARTANPATPAWPGFKLQWIKAHEPDAYERASTVFMPKDYVNFRLTGERACDWTDASTTFLMDPVTRTWSQTMLDALGLDGRKMPAIRAPLDLLGSVTAGAAAATGLREGTPVLVGGADYPVSVLGSGVYAPGLASDITGTSSIITVIADKPMLHPEVSNLATCEGLWGRFMLLDSGGDAMRWARRAFHENTLSYDTVAQKAASAPVGSEGLFFLPYLTGERLGEHSNSRAQFFGIAAKHGLAHLHRAVLEGVAFGVRRHIALLQSPGATIERLVAASGGAKAALWLEIKASMYRTPILVPAEVECGVMGCAILAATAHGQFANLGAAVNAFVRFEREVQPDPYASDTYDRMMPIFERLYLHSQQFYDDLDCLSQDDA
;
A
#
# COMPACT_ATOMS: atom_id res chain seq x y z
N MET A 1 35.11 28.85 -18.66
CA MET A 1 34.13 27.78 -18.96
C MET A 1 34.23 26.79 -17.83
N GLY A 2 33.34 26.90 -16.84
CA GLY A 2 33.34 25.97 -15.72
C GLY A 2 32.94 24.58 -16.21
N GLU A 3 33.66 23.56 -15.75
CA GLU A 3 33.22 22.17 -15.89
C GLU A 3 31.81 22.05 -15.30
N THR A 4 30.80 22.04 -16.15
CA THR A 4 29.48 21.56 -15.78
C THR A 4 29.64 20.09 -15.46
N GLY A 5 29.85 19.76 -14.18
CA GLY A 5 29.88 18.38 -13.70
C GLY A 5 28.65 17.66 -14.25
N MET A 6 28.88 16.52 -14.90
CA MET A 6 27.85 15.78 -15.61
C MET A 6 26.75 15.37 -14.60
N GLU A 7 25.54 15.91 -14.77
CA GLU A 7 24.45 15.74 -13.79
C GLU A 7 24.04 14.26 -13.73
N THR A 8 24.13 13.66 -12.54
CA THR A 8 23.76 12.26 -12.29
C THR A 8 22.25 12.15 -12.12
N PHE A 9 21.66 11.15 -12.77
CA PHE A 9 20.24 10.82 -12.67
C PHE A 9 20.00 9.43 -12.11
N TYR A 10 18.83 9.26 -11.50
CA TYR A 10 18.23 7.99 -11.14
C TYR A 10 16.93 7.84 -11.91
N LEU A 11 16.74 6.70 -12.57
CA LEU A 11 15.50 6.39 -13.26
C LEU A 11 14.61 5.57 -12.34
N ALA A 12 13.50 6.15 -11.93
CA ALA A 12 12.44 5.47 -11.21
C ALA A 12 11.39 4.96 -12.19
N ILE A 13 10.91 3.74 -11.98
CA ILE A 13 9.76 3.15 -12.70
C ILE A 13 8.73 2.74 -11.63
N ASP A 14 7.47 3.11 -11.81
CA ASP A 14 6.35 2.72 -10.94
C ASP A 14 5.29 2.01 -11.79
N VAL A 15 5.16 0.69 -11.62
CA VAL A 15 4.18 -0.15 -12.31
C VAL A 15 2.88 -0.19 -11.50
N GLY A 16 2.11 0.90 -11.54
CA GLY A 16 0.87 1.04 -10.79
C GLY A 16 -0.31 0.26 -11.40
N THR A 17 -1.43 0.21 -10.68
CA THR A 17 -2.67 -0.42 -11.20
C THR A 17 -3.33 0.41 -12.31
N GLY A 18 -3.26 1.74 -12.28
CA GLY A 18 -3.89 2.59 -13.31
C GLY A 18 -2.97 2.97 -14.47
N SER A 19 -1.67 3.02 -14.22
CA SER A 19 -0.67 3.47 -15.17
C SER A 19 0.72 2.99 -14.78
N VAL A 20 1.61 2.93 -15.77
CA VAL A 20 3.05 2.85 -15.54
C VAL A 20 3.64 4.24 -15.62
N ARG A 21 4.44 4.63 -14.63
CA ARG A 21 5.15 5.91 -14.60
C ARG A 21 6.65 5.69 -14.69
N ALA A 22 7.34 6.65 -15.28
CA ALA A 22 8.79 6.75 -15.20
C ALA A 22 9.19 8.18 -14.85
N ALA A 23 10.26 8.34 -14.07
CA ALA A 23 10.77 9.66 -13.70
C ALA A 23 12.30 9.69 -13.68
N LEU A 24 12.86 10.81 -14.12
CA LEU A 24 14.27 11.14 -13.90
C LEU A 24 14.38 11.99 -12.64
N VAL A 25 15.07 11.47 -11.63
CA VAL A 25 15.36 12.17 -10.38
C VAL A 25 16.83 12.53 -10.35
N ASP A 26 17.15 13.80 -10.09
CA ASP A 26 18.56 14.24 -10.02
C ASP A 26 19.22 13.82 -8.69
N ALA A 27 20.54 14.00 -8.60
CA ALA A 27 21.30 13.71 -7.39
C ALA A 27 20.88 14.55 -6.15
N ARG A 28 19.97 15.52 -6.27
CA ARG A 28 19.45 16.31 -5.15
C ARG A 28 18.03 15.88 -4.76
N GLY A 29 17.50 14.81 -5.36
CA GLY A 29 16.16 14.33 -5.11
C GLY A 29 15.08 15.16 -5.81
N ALA A 30 15.42 15.95 -6.84
CA ALA A 30 14.43 16.70 -7.60
C ALA A 30 13.97 15.88 -8.82
N ILE A 31 12.65 15.68 -8.96
CA ILE A 31 12.05 15.11 -10.17
C ILE A 31 12.22 16.12 -11.32
N ARG A 32 13.02 15.77 -12.33
CA ARG A 32 13.29 16.62 -13.51
C ARG A 32 12.30 16.40 -14.63
N SER A 33 11.85 15.18 -14.79
CA SER A 33 10.81 14.80 -15.72
C SER A 33 10.07 13.58 -15.18
N LEU A 34 8.78 13.54 -15.48
CA LEU A 34 7.86 12.47 -15.11
C LEU A 34 6.95 12.24 -16.31
N ALA A 35 6.79 10.99 -16.69
CA ALA A 35 5.85 10.57 -17.71
C ALA A 35 5.02 9.40 -17.19
N ALA A 36 3.80 9.25 -17.69
CA ALA A 36 2.89 8.19 -17.31
C ALA A 36 2.15 7.66 -18.53
N ARG A 37 1.93 6.35 -18.56
CA ARG A 37 1.11 5.69 -19.56
C ARG A 37 0.02 4.87 -18.88
N GLU A 38 -1.23 5.26 -19.10
CA GLU A 38 -2.38 4.51 -18.61
C GLU A 38 -2.54 3.17 -19.33
N HIS A 39 -3.07 2.20 -18.60
CA HIS A 39 -3.46 0.90 -19.13
C HIS A 39 -4.75 0.42 -18.48
N GLU A 40 -5.51 -0.39 -19.22
CA GLU A 40 -6.83 -0.79 -18.79
C GLU A 40 -6.81 -1.96 -17.81
N GLN A 41 -7.76 -1.94 -16.87
CA GLN A 41 -8.08 -3.09 -16.04
C GLN A 41 -9.09 -3.96 -16.78
N ILE A 42 -8.84 -5.26 -16.82
CA ILE A 42 -9.72 -6.26 -17.43
C ILE A 42 -10.58 -6.85 -16.30
N VAL A 43 -11.91 -6.81 -16.47
CA VAL A 43 -12.88 -7.34 -15.51
C VAL A 43 -13.74 -8.40 -16.22
N PRO A 44 -13.26 -9.66 -16.32
CA PRO A 44 -13.96 -10.70 -17.08
C PRO A 44 -15.33 -11.06 -16.50
N ARG A 45 -15.51 -10.88 -15.18
CA ARG A 45 -16.77 -11.12 -14.44
C ARG A 45 -16.70 -10.45 -13.07
N TYR A 46 -17.84 -10.44 -12.36
CA TYR A 46 -17.93 -9.91 -11.01
C TYR A 46 -16.87 -10.53 -10.07
N GLY A 47 -16.18 -9.68 -9.31
CA GLY A 47 -15.12 -10.06 -8.39
C GLY A 47 -13.78 -10.42 -9.04
N TRP A 48 -13.68 -10.41 -10.37
CA TRP A 48 -12.43 -10.69 -11.08
C TRP A 48 -11.77 -9.41 -11.55
N SER A 49 -10.44 -9.39 -11.55
CA SER A 49 -9.62 -8.24 -11.90
C SER A 49 -8.27 -8.69 -12.43
N GLU A 50 -7.96 -8.34 -13.67
CA GLU A 50 -6.76 -8.76 -14.37
C GLU A 50 -6.12 -7.61 -15.15
N GLN A 51 -4.84 -7.73 -15.46
CA GLN A 51 -4.14 -6.89 -16.44
C GLN A 51 -3.18 -7.74 -17.27
N ARG A 52 -2.79 -7.24 -18.45
CA ARG A 52 -1.79 -7.90 -19.29
C ARG A 52 -0.41 -7.44 -18.87
N PRO A 53 0.53 -8.35 -18.53
CA PRO A 53 1.90 -7.96 -18.25
C PRO A 53 2.58 -7.24 -19.42
N ALA A 54 2.19 -7.57 -20.66
CA ALA A 54 2.65 -6.85 -21.85
C ALA A 54 2.36 -5.34 -21.80
N ASP A 55 1.19 -4.93 -21.31
CA ASP A 55 0.80 -3.52 -21.20
C ASP A 55 1.70 -2.77 -20.19
N TRP A 56 2.18 -3.45 -19.14
CA TRP A 56 3.13 -2.86 -18.19
C TRP A 56 4.50 -2.61 -18.83
N TRP A 57 4.98 -3.56 -19.63
CA TRP A 57 6.24 -3.38 -20.36
C TRP A 57 6.14 -2.26 -21.39
N ASP A 58 5.08 -2.25 -22.19
CA ASP A 58 4.88 -1.23 -23.22
C ASP A 58 4.70 0.16 -22.58
N GLY A 59 4.00 0.22 -21.44
CA GLY A 59 3.89 1.41 -20.61
C GLY A 59 5.24 1.90 -20.09
N ALA A 60 6.08 1.00 -19.57
CA ALA A 60 7.42 1.33 -19.11
C ALA A 60 8.28 1.86 -20.27
N VAL A 61 8.29 1.18 -21.43
CA VAL A 61 9.01 1.63 -22.62
C VAL A 61 8.56 3.03 -23.02
N HIS A 62 7.26 3.28 -23.07
CA HIS A 62 6.72 4.58 -23.44
C HIS A 62 7.16 5.68 -22.47
N ALA A 63 6.92 5.48 -21.17
CA ALA A 63 7.23 6.47 -20.15
C ALA A 63 8.74 6.76 -20.07
N ILE A 64 9.59 5.73 -20.19
CA ILE A 64 11.05 5.90 -20.19
C ILE A 64 11.50 6.72 -21.40
N ARG A 65 11.01 6.41 -22.60
CA ARG A 65 11.36 7.17 -23.81
C ARG A 65 10.93 8.63 -23.71
N GLU A 66 9.76 8.89 -23.13
CA GLU A 66 9.24 10.24 -22.94
C GLU A 66 10.10 11.07 -21.97
N VAL A 67 10.45 10.53 -20.79
CA VAL A 67 11.32 11.25 -19.85
C VAL A 67 12.72 11.48 -20.43
N LEU A 68 13.29 10.50 -21.14
CA LEU A 68 14.58 10.66 -21.81
C LEU A 68 14.52 11.69 -22.96
N GLY A 69 13.43 11.71 -23.73
CA GLY A 69 13.21 12.69 -24.79
C GLY A 69 13.08 14.12 -24.26
N SER A 70 12.50 14.28 -23.07
CA SER A 70 12.38 15.58 -22.39
C SER A 70 13.67 16.05 -21.71
N THR A 71 14.67 15.17 -21.53
CA THR A 71 15.94 15.48 -20.85
C THR A 71 17.13 14.98 -21.67
N PRO A 72 17.56 15.73 -22.71
CA PRO A 72 18.62 15.31 -23.62
C PRO A 72 19.93 14.95 -22.90
N GLY A 73 20.51 13.80 -23.25
CA GLY A 73 21.76 13.31 -22.67
C GLY A 73 21.60 12.54 -21.34
N ALA A 74 20.41 12.54 -20.72
CA ALA A 74 20.18 11.86 -19.45
C ALA A 74 20.50 10.35 -19.50
N ALA A 75 20.24 9.69 -20.63
CA ALA A 75 20.48 8.26 -20.81
C ALA A 75 21.92 7.83 -20.47
N ASN A 76 22.91 8.70 -20.72
CA ASN A 76 24.33 8.43 -20.44
C ASN A 76 24.70 8.64 -18.96
N ASN A 77 23.85 9.34 -18.22
CA ASN A 77 24.13 9.78 -16.85
C ASN A 77 23.18 9.15 -15.81
N ILE A 78 22.32 8.20 -16.23
CA ILE A 78 21.57 7.38 -15.30
C ILE A 78 22.54 6.43 -14.60
N ALA A 79 22.72 6.64 -13.29
CA ALA A 79 23.58 5.79 -12.48
C ALA A 79 22.94 4.44 -12.15
N ALA A 80 21.62 4.41 -11.95
CA ALA A 80 20.86 3.19 -11.72
C ALA A 80 19.38 3.36 -12.08
N VAL A 81 18.75 2.25 -12.46
CA VAL A 81 17.30 2.12 -12.61
C VAL A 81 16.75 1.37 -11.39
N CYS A 82 15.66 1.87 -10.82
CA CYS A 82 14.91 1.18 -9.79
C CYS A 82 13.42 1.15 -10.14
N ALA A 83 12.83 -0.05 -10.12
CA ALA A 83 11.41 -0.24 -10.34
C ALA A 83 10.69 -0.58 -9.04
N CYS A 84 9.48 -0.04 -8.87
CA CYS A 84 8.47 -0.57 -7.98
C CYS A 84 7.22 -0.94 -8.77
N GLY A 85 6.32 -1.70 -8.17
CA GLY A 85 5.10 -2.09 -8.85
C GLY A 85 4.02 -2.60 -7.92
N GLN A 86 2.78 -2.53 -8.40
CA GLN A 86 1.61 -2.97 -7.66
C GLN A 86 1.80 -4.40 -7.15
N MET A 87 1.45 -4.60 -5.89
CA MET A 87 1.61 -5.91 -5.26
C MET A 87 0.66 -6.96 -5.84
N HIS A 88 1.06 -8.22 -5.71
CA HIS A 88 0.22 -9.41 -5.89
C HIS A 88 -0.25 -9.77 -7.31
N GLY A 89 0.14 -9.00 -8.33
CA GLY A 89 -0.12 -9.36 -9.73
C GLY A 89 0.64 -10.64 -10.11
N THR A 90 -0.04 -11.77 -10.17
CA THR A 90 0.63 -13.08 -10.29
C THR A 90 0.93 -13.41 -11.76
N VAL A 91 2.17 -13.18 -12.19
CA VAL A 91 2.64 -13.39 -13.57
C VAL A 91 3.34 -14.74 -13.68
N LEU A 92 3.07 -15.47 -14.76
CA LEU A 92 3.72 -16.75 -15.06
C LEU A 92 4.50 -16.66 -16.37
N ILE A 93 5.78 -17.02 -16.33
CA ILE A 93 6.63 -17.15 -17.52
C ILE A 93 7.23 -18.55 -17.61
N ASP A 94 7.48 -19.03 -18.83
CA ASP A 94 8.16 -20.30 -19.09
C ASP A 94 9.69 -20.17 -19.03
N ALA A 95 10.41 -21.24 -19.36
CA ALA A 95 11.87 -21.28 -19.29
C ALA A 95 12.55 -20.34 -20.29
N ASP A 96 11.87 -20.01 -21.40
CA ASP A 96 12.35 -19.10 -22.44
C ASP A 96 11.95 -17.64 -22.17
N GLY A 97 11.18 -17.40 -21.10
CA GLY A 97 10.75 -16.06 -20.71
C GLY A 97 9.44 -15.61 -21.36
N HIS A 98 8.72 -16.50 -22.05
CA HIS A 98 7.41 -16.18 -22.60
C HIS A 98 6.33 -16.32 -21.53
N LEU A 99 5.33 -15.44 -21.59
CA LEU A 99 4.14 -15.55 -20.75
C LEU A 99 3.42 -16.89 -21.02
N THR A 100 3.08 -17.62 -19.97
CA THR A 100 2.28 -18.86 -20.12
C THR A 100 0.78 -18.60 -20.12
N ARG A 101 0.38 -17.39 -19.71
CA ARG A 101 -0.97 -16.84 -19.74
C ARG A 101 -0.91 -15.36 -20.09
N GLU A 102 -1.90 -14.87 -20.84
CA GLU A 102 -1.92 -13.50 -21.34
C GLU A 102 -2.12 -12.45 -20.24
N THR A 103 -2.94 -12.74 -19.22
CA THR A 103 -3.30 -11.81 -18.16
C THR A 103 -2.89 -12.32 -16.78
N ALA A 104 -2.68 -11.41 -15.83
CA ALA A 104 -2.32 -11.69 -14.44
C ALA A 104 -3.44 -11.22 -13.49
N PRO A 105 -3.93 -12.07 -12.56
CA PRO A 105 -4.90 -11.65 -11.54
C PRO A 105 -4.27 -10.67 -10.54
N LEU A 106 -4.96 -9.55 -10.30
CA LEU A 106 -4.49 -8.42 -9.47
C LEU A 106 -4.85 -8.54 -7.99
N TRP A 107 -4.35 -7.64 -7.15
CA TRP A 107 -4.61 -7.58 -5.70
C TRP A 107 -6.10 -7.53 -5.31
N ASN A 108 -6.92 -6.88 -6.13
CA ASN A 108 -8.37 -6.73 -5.92
C ASN A 108 -9.20 -7.87 -6.54
N ASP A 109 -8.56 -8.89 -7.10
CA ASP A 109 -9.22 -10.10 -7.60
C ASP A 109 -9.63 -11.03 -6.44
N LYS A 110 -10.90 -11.44 -6.45
CA LYS A 110 -11.54 -12.27 -5.42
C LYS A 110 -11.82 -13.70 -5.88
N ARG A 111 -11.32 -14.14 -7.04
CA ARG A 111 -11.60 -15.48 -7.60
C ARG A 111 -11.19 -16.62 -6.67
N THR A 112 -10.24 -16.34 -5.79
CA THR A 112 -9.62 -17.30 -4.87
C THR A 112 -10.36 -17.41 -3.52
N LEU A 113 -11.54 -16.78 -3.37
CA LEU A 113 -12.29 -16.80 -2.12
C LEU A 113 -12.58 -18.23 -1.64
N ALA A 114 -13.01 -19.12 -2.53
CA ALA A 114 -13.28 -20.51 -2.20
C ALA A 114 -12.02 -21.26 -1.72
N GLN A 115 -10.85 -21.01 -2.34
CA GLN A 115 -9.56 -21.56 -1.92
C GLN A 115 -9.20 -21.09 -0.50
N VAL A 116 -9.38 -19.80 -0.22
CA VAL A 116 -9.09 -19.21 1.09
C VAL A 116 -10.01 -19.77 2.17
N GLU A 117 -11.31 -19.88 1.90
CA GLU A 117 -12.27 -20.48 2.83
C GLU A 117 -11.95 -21.95 3.11
N ALA A 118 -11.67 -22.74 2.06
CA ALA A 118 -11.27 -24.13 2.22
C ALA A 118 -9.95 -24.28 2.97
N PHE A 119 -9.03 -23.32 2.82
CA PHE A 119 -7.78 -23.28 3.58
C PHE A 119 -8.03 -22.96 5.06
N ARG A 120 -8.80 -21.91 5.36
CA ARG A 120 -9.16 -21.51 6.74
C ARG A 120 -9.91 -22.61 7.50
N LYS A 121 -10.71 -23.43 6.82
CA LYS A 121 -11.39 -24.60 7.44
C LYS A 121 -10.45 -25.75 7.80
N ARG A 122 -9.29 -25.85 7.14
CA ARG A 122 -8.34 -26.98 7.29
C ARG A 122 -7.14 -26.64 8.17
N HIS A 123 -6.84 -25.35 8.34
CA HIS A 123 -5.63 -24.90 9.02
C HIS A 123 -5.97 -23.93 10.15
N ASP A 124 -5.36 -24.16 11.31
CA ASP A 124 -5.44 -23.25 12.45
C ASP A 124 -4.81 -21.89 12.13
N ALA A 125 -5.53 -20.81 12.45
CA ALA A 125 -5.12 -19.45 12.13
C ALA A 125 -3.82 -19.05 12.83
N ALA A 126 -3.63 -19.43 14.10
CA ALA A 126 -2.43 -19.09 14.85
C ALA A 126 -1.19 -19.80 14.27
N SER A 127 -1.32 -21.07 13.90
CA SER A 127 -0.26 -21.81 13.21
C SER A 127 0.09 -21.19 11.85
N CYS A 128 -0.88 -20.68 11.09
CA CYS A 128 -0.61 -20.00 9.83
C CYS A 128 0.09 -18.66 10.05
N LEU A 129 -0.39 -17.85 10.99
CA LEU A 129 0.23 -16.57 11.33
C LEU A 129 1.69 -16.74 11.73
N ALA A 130 2.03 -17.77 12.51
CA ALA A 130 3.42 -18.06 12.87
C ALA A 130 4.34 -18.34 11.66
N ARG A 131 3.77 -18.77 10.53
CA ARG A 131 4.51 -19.16 9.31
C ARG A 131 4.52 -18.10 8.23
N THR A 132 3.54 -17.20 8.20
CA THR A 132 3.37 -16.20 7.12
C THR A 132 3.34 -14.76 7.62
N ALA A 133 3.22 -14.56 8.93
CA ALA A 133 2.93 -13.28 9.57
C ALA A 133 1.65 -12.58 9.06
N ASN A 134 0.80 -13.25 8.29
CA ASN A 134 -0.35 -12.63 7.64
C ASN A 134 -1.56 -13.55 7.68
N PRO A 135 -2.79 -13.02 7.84
CA PRO A 135 -4.00 -13.82 7.68
C PRO A 135 -4.17 -14.24 6.22
N ALA A 136 -4.77 -15.40 5.96
CA ALA A 136 -5.08 -15.82 4.59
C ALA A 136 -6.11 -14.87 3.94
N THR A 137 -5.87 -14.36 2.74
CA THR A 137 -6.83 -13.51 2.00
C THR A 137 -6.76 -13.77 0.49
N PRO A 138 -7.83 -13.53 -0.28
CA PRO A 138 -7.85 -13.72 -1.72
C PRO A 138 -6.77 -12.94 -2.49
N ALA A 139 -6.30 -11.84 -1.93
CA ALA A 139 -5.27 -11.00 -2.53
C ALA A 139 -3.94 -11.73 -2.72
N TRP A 140 -3.61 -12.71 -1.88
CA TRP A 140 -2.28 -13.33 -1.86
C TRP A 140 -1.98 -14.19 -3.10
N PRO A 141 -0.83 -13.96 -3.77
CA PRO A 141 -0.34 -14.77 -4.88
C PRO A 141 -0.38 -16.29 -4.67
N GLY A 142 -0.09 -16.79 -3.46
CA GLY A 142 -0.15 -18.23 -3.19
C GLY A 142 -1.52 -18.85 -3.52
N PHE A 143 -2.62 -18.18 -3.17
CA PHE A 143 -3.96 -18.67 -3.50
C PHE A 143 -4.30 -18.50 -4.99
N LYS A 144 -3.76 -17.48 -5.65
CA LYS A 144 -3.91 -17.28 -7.10
C LYS A 144 -3.20 -18.36 -7.88
N LEU A 145 -1.99 -18.73 -7.47
CA LEU A 145 -1.25 -19.86 -8.05
C LEU A 145 -1.99 -21.18 -7.83
N GLN A 146 -2.56 -21.41 -6.65
CA GLN A 146 -3.37 -22.60 -6.39
C GLN A 146 -4.60 -22.64 -7.31
N TRP A 147 -5.25 -21.48 -7.52
CA TRP A 147 -6.37 -21.38 -8.44
C TRP A 147 -5.96 -21.66 -9.89
N ILE A 148 -4.86 -21.05 -10.36
CA ILE A 148 -4.34 -21.24 -11.72
C ILE A 148 -3.95 -22.71 -11.93
N LYS A 149 -3.27 -23.35 -10.98
CA LYS A 149 -2.95 -24.78 -11.05
C LYS A 149 -4.19 -25.66 -11.24
N ALA A 150 -5.30 -25.32 -10.57
CA ALA A 150 -6.52 -26.12 -10.62
C ALA A 150 -7.39 -25.86 -11.88
N HIS A 151 -7.35 -24.65 -12.44
CA HIS A 151 -8.27 -24.23 -13.51
C HIS A 151 -7.58 -24.03 -14.87
N GLU A 152 -6.28 -23.78 -14.87
CA GLU A 152 -5.45 -23.54 -16.06
C GLU A 152 -4.13 -24.34 -15.95
N PRO A 153 -4.20 -25.68 -15.81
CA PRO A 153 -3.03 -26.52 -15.50
C PRO A 153 -1.93 -26.41 -16.57
N ASP A 154 -2.27 -26.26 -17.85
CA ASP A 154 -1.28 -26.13 -18.92
C ASP A 154 -0.40 -24.88 -18.76
N ALA A 155 -1.00 -23.76 -18.32
CA ALA A 155 -0.27 -22.52 -18.05
C ALA A 155 0.63 -22.67 -16.82
N TYR A 156 0.15 -23.35 -15.78
CA TYR A 156 0.92 -23.63 -14.57
C TYR A 156 2.10 -24.58 -14.84
N GLU A 157 1.89 -25.67 -15.57
CA GLU A 157 2.93 -26.67 -15.86
C GLU A 157 4.04 -26.09 -16.73
N ARG A 158 3.69 -25.33 -17.77
CA ARG A 158 4.67 -24.62 -18.62
C ARG A 158 5.49 -23.57 -17.86
N ALA A 159 4.93 -22.98 -16.80
CA ALA A 159 5.58 -21.90 -16.09
C ALA A 159 6.87 -22.41 -15.40
N SER A 160 7.97 -21.71 -15.61
CA SER A 160 9.23 -21.94 -14.91
C SER A 160 9.39 -20.99 -13.72
N THR A 161 8.76 -19.81 -13.79
CA THR A 161 8.96 -18.73 -12.81
C THR A 161 7.66 -17.98 -12.56
N VAL A 162 7.43 -17.63 -11.30
CA VAL A 162 6.37 -16.71 -10.87
C VAL A 162 6.95 -15.35 -10.56
N PHE A 163 6.32 -14.31 -11.08
CA PHE A 163 6.71 -12.92 -10.87
C PHE A 163 5.57 -12.08 -10.32
N MET A 164 5.95 -10.98 -9.67
CA MET A 164 5.08 -9.82 -9.46
C MET A 164 5.24 -8.81 -10.62
N PRO A 165 4.38 -7.80 -10.74
CA PRO A 165 4.38 -6.87 -11.88
C PRO A 165 5.73 -6.20 -12.13
N LYS A 166 6.42 -5.74 -11.08
CA LYS A 166 7.76 -5.13 -11.25
C LYS A 166 8.79 -6.16 -11.70
N ASP A 167 8.70 -7.41 -11.22
CA ASP A 167 9.67 -8.45 -11.53
C ASP A 167 9.61 -8.79 -13.01
N TYR A 168 8.42 -8.76 -13.61
CA TYR A 168 8.26 -8.87 -15.06
C TYR A 168 8.94 -7.73 -15.82
N VAL A 169 8.75 -6.46 -15.40
CA VAL A 169 9.43 -5.32 -16.05
C VAL A 169 10.96 -5.41 -15.88
N ASN A 170 11.43 -5.79 -14.70
CA ASN A 170 12.83 -6.02 -14.41
C ASN A 170 13.42 -7.16 -15.26
N PHE A 171 12.71 -8.27 -15.42
CA PHE A 171 13.10 -9.36 -16.31
C PHE A 171 13.20 -8.88 -17.77
N ARG A 172 12.25 -8.05 -18.23
CA ARG A 172 12.31 -7.47 -19.58
C ARG A 172 13.47 -6.50 -19.78
N LEU A 173 13.93 -5.83 -18.71
CA LEU A 173 15.12 -4.98 -18.74
C LEU A 173 16.42 -5.78 -18.73
N THR A 174 16.50 -6.83 -17.92
CA THR A 174 17.77 -7.46 -17.51
C THR A 174 17.95 -8.92 -17.93
N GLY A 175 16.86 -9.65 -18.19
CA GLY A 175 16.85 -11.10 -18.34
C GLY A 175 16.93 -11.88 -17.02
N GLU A 176 17.08 -11.20 -15.88
CA GLU A 176 17.30 -11.82 -14.58
C GLU A 176 15.99 -12.18 -13.87
N ARG A 177 16.03 -13.22 -13.04
CA ARG A 177 14.86 -13.76 -12.32
C ARG A 177 15.07 -13.64 -10.81
N ALA A 178 14.41 -12.66 -10.20
CA ALA A 178 14.36 -12.49 -8.75
C ALA A 178 13.03 -11.89 -8.32
N CYS A 179 12.70 -12.07 -7.04
CA CYS A 179 11.68 -11.31 -6.34
C CYS A 179 12.35 -10.63 -5.14
N ASP A 180 11.79 -9.55 -4.63
CA ASP A 180 12.28 -8.93 -3.40
C ASP A 180 11.47 -9.38 -2.18
N TRP A 181 12.02 -9.18 -0.99
CA TRP A 181 11.34 -9.58 0.24
C TRP A 181 10.05 -8.79 0.53
N THR A 182 9.88 -7.58 -0.01
CA THR A 182 8.70 -6.75 0.25
C THR A 182 7.48 -7.33 -0.46
N ASP A 183 7.60 -7.71 -1.73
CA ASP A 183 6.58 -8.50 -2.44
C ASP A 183 6.44 -9.89 -1.81
N ALA A 184 7.54 -10.61 -1.61
CA ALA A 184 7.52 -11.98 -1.09
C ALA A 184 6.80 -12.10 0.27
N SER A 185 6.95 -11.09 1.16
CA SER A 185 6.29 -11.05 2.47
C SER A 185 4.76 -11.07 2.43
N THR A 186 4.17 -10.77 1.26
CA THR A 186 2.71 -10.71 1.06
C THR A 186 2.23 -11.74 0.02
N THR A 187 3.04 -12.75 -0.24
CA THR A 187 2.67 -13.91 -1.09
C THR A 187 1.89 -14.98 -0.35
N PHE A 188 1.93 -14.97 0.99
CA PHE A 188 1.54 -16.08 1.86
C PHE A 188 2.43 -17.33 1.72
N LEU A 189 3.59 -17.19 1.06
CA LEU A 189 4.54 -18.27 0.80
C LEU A 189 5.92 -18.02 1.43
N MET A 190 6.22 -16.81 1.88
CA MET A 190 7.51 -16.49 2.52
C MET A 190 7.44 -16.75 4.04
N ASP A 191 8.48 -17.39 4.58
CA ASP A 191 8.71 -17.48 6.01
C ASP A 191 9.25 -16.13 6.54
N PRO A 192 8.59 -15.48 7.52
CA PRO A 192 8.96 -14.14 7.97
C PRO A 192 10.25 -14.10 8.79
N VAL A 193 10.73 -15.24 9.31
CA VAL A 193 11.96 -15.31 10.11
C VAL A 193 13.17 -15.46 9.19
N THR A 194 13.09 -16.39 8.24
CA THR A 194 14.21 -16.71 7.33
C THR A 194 14.23 -15.84 6.07
N ARG A 195 13.11 -15.22 5.71
CA ARG A 195 12.88 -14.51 4.43
C ARG A 195 13.15 -15.39 3.20
N THR A 196 12.90 -16.68 3.35
CA THR A 196 12.95 -17.66 2.26
C THR A 196 11.55 -18.21 1.99
N TRP A 197 11.37 -18.90 0.87
CA TRP A 197 10.10 -19.58 0.59
C TRP A 197 9.87 -20.69 1.60
N SER A 198 8.70 -20.67 2.23
CA SER A 198 8.26 -21.64 3.22
C SER A 198 7.79 -22.92 2.52
N GLN A 199 8.58 -23.98 2.58
CA GLN A 199 8.20 -25.29 2.04
C GLN A 199 6.87 -25.77 2.64
N THR A 200 6.65 -25.53 3.94
CA THR A 200 5.36 -25.90 4.58
C THR A 200 4.16 -25.20 3.94
N MET A 201 4.28 -23.92 3.60
CA MET A 201 3.18 -23.19 2.97
C MET A 201 2.99 -23.57 1.51
N LEU A 202 4.09 -23.83 0.79
CA LEU A 202 4.05 -24.39 -0.56
C LEU A 202 3.32 -25.74 -0.57
N ASP A 203 3.67 -26.65 0.34
CA ASP A 203 3.02 -27.97 0.48
C ASP A 203 1.54 -27.83 0.85
N ALA A 204 1.21 -26.95 1.80
CA ALA A 204 -0.17 -26.71 2.24
C ALA A 204 -1.07 -26.18 1.11
N LEU A 205 -0.50 -25.42 0.17
CA LEU A 205 -1.22 -24.93 -1.01
C LEU A 205 -1.06 -25.84 -2.24
N GLY A 206 -0.23 -26.88 -2.15
CA GLY A 206 0.06 -27.81 -3.24
C GLY A 206 0.83 -27.16 -4.38
N LEU A 207 1.80 -26.30 -4.10
CA LEU A 207 2.58 -25.54 -5.09
C LEU A 207 4.02 -26.07 -5.24
N ASP A 208 4.55 -26.01 -6.45
CA ASP A 208 5.95 -26.34 -6.75
C ASP A 208 6.88 -25.16 -6.42
N GLY A 209 7.70 -25.32 -5.38
CA GLY A 209 8.67 -24.33 -4.95
C GLY A 209 9.74 -24.00 -6.00
N ARG A 210 10.00 -24.90 -6.97
CA ARG A 210 10.98 -24.64 -8.05
C ARG A 210 10.56 -23.52 -8.99
N LYS A 211 9.27 -23.16 -8.99
CA LYS A 211 8.73 -22.04 -9.78
C LYS A 211 8.93 -20.69 -9.08
N MET A 212 9.37 -20.67 -7.82
CA MET A 212 9.60 -19.44 -7.07
C MET A 212 11.02 -18.91 -7.35
N PRO A 213 11.18 -17.65 -7.77
CA PRO A 213 12.51 -17.07 -7.99
C PRO A 213 13.23 -16.81 -6.66
N ALA A 214 14.54 -16.59 -6.67
CA ALA A 214 15.27 -16.23 -5.45
C ALA A 214 14.73 -14.92 -4.84
N ILE A 215 14.61 -14.88 -3.51
CA ILE A 215 14.26 -13.66 -2.76
C ILE A 215 15.54 -12.87 -2.51
N ARG A 216 15.54 -11.59 -2.87
CA ARG A 216 16.67 -10.66 -2.75
C ARG A 216 16.31 -9.38 -2.02
N ALA A 217 17.32 -8.59 -1.67
CA ALA A 217 17.11 -7.27 -1.09
C ALA A 217 16.66 -6.26 -2.16
N PRO A 218 15.77 -5.30 -1.85
CA PRO A 218 15.42 -4.21 -2.77
C PRO A 218 16.63 -3.40 -3.27
N LEU A 219 17.65 -3.25 -2.43
CA LEU A 219 18.91 -2.55 -2.76
C LEU A 219 19.90 -3.36 -3.58
N ASP A 220 19.67 -4.67 -3.75
CA ASP A 220 20.59 -5.50 -4.52
C ASP A 220 20.59 -5.09 -6.00
N LEU A 221 21.76 -5.14 -6.62
CA LEU A 221 21.88 -5.09 -8.07
C LEU A 221 21.28 -6.38 -8.65
N LEU A 222 20.20 -6.25 -9.41
CA LEU A 222 19.58 -7.37 -10.10
C LEU A 222 20.44 -7.80 -11.28
N GLY A 223 20.78 -6.83 -12.14
CA GLY A 223 21.53 -7.02 -13.37
C GLY A 223 21.73 -5.68 -14.06
N SER A 224 21.81 -5.68 -15.39
CA SER A 224 21.96 -4.47 -16.19
C SER A 224 21.03 -4.47 -17.40
N VAL A 225 20.71 -3.29 -17.90
CA VAL A 225 19.93 -3.12 -19.14
C VAL A 225 20.60 -3.88 -20.28
N THR A 226 19.87 -4.84 -20.86
CA THR A 226 20.32 -5.63 -22.01
C THR A 226 20.32 -4.81 -23.31
N ALA A 227 21.01 -5.26 -24.35
CA ALA A 227 20.97 -4.62 -25.68
C ALA A 227 19.53 -4.48 -26.23
N GLY A 228 18.69 -5.52 -26.06
CA GLY A 228 17.29 -5.49 -26.50
C GLY A 228 16.46 -4.47 -25.72
N ALA A 229 16.63 -4.42 -24.40
CA ALA A 229 15.98 -3.42 -23.55
C ALA A 229 16.45 -2.00 -23.87
N ALA A 230 17.75 -1.79 -24.13
CA ALA A 230 18.32 -0.52 -24.54
C ALA A 230 17.69 -0.02 -25.85
N ALA A 231 17.58 -0.88 -26.87
CA ALA A 231 16.95 -0.54 -28.13
C ALA A 231 15.46 -0.14 -27.97
N ALA A 232 14.73 -0.87 -27.12
CA ALA A 232 13.32 -0.60 -26.86
C ALA A 232 13.11 0.71 -26.06
N THR A 233 13.89 0.93 -25.01
CA THR A 233 13.66 2.01 -24.03
C THR A 233 14.43 3.29 -24.31
N GLY A 234 15.52 3.23 -25.08
CA GLY A 234 16.47 4.34 -25.25
C GLY A 234 17.47 4.48 -24.10
N LEU A 235 17.45 3.57 -23.12
CA LEU A 235 18.46 3.50 -22.07
C LEU A 235 19.81 3.05 -22.63
N ARG A 236 20.89 3.40 -21.93
CA ARG A 236 22.23 2.89 -22.23
C ARG A 236 22.32 1.41 -21.84
N GLU A 237 22.81 0.59 -22.75
CA GLU A 237 23.16 -0.80 -22.44
C GLU A 237 24.17 -0.86 -21.30
N GLY A 238 23.99 -1.81 -20.38
CA GLY A 238 24.83 -1.95 -19.20
C GLY A 238 24.48 -1.01 -18.05
N THR A 239 23.47 -0.14 -18.17
CA THR A 239 22.98 0.64 -17.02
C THR A 239 22.51 -0.31 -15.91
N PRO A 240 22.99 -0.14 -14.66
CA PRO A 240 22.60 -1.00 -13.54
C PRO A 240 21.10 -0.94 -13.23
N VAL A 241 20.50 -2.07 -12.90
CA VAL A 241 19.09 -2.19 -12.50
C VAL A 241 19.02 -2.86 -11.13
N LEU A 242 18.30 -2.26 -10.18
CA LEU A 242 18.05 -2.84 -8.86
C LEU A 242 16.93 -3.87 -8.88
N VAL A 243 16.88 -4.74 -7.88
CA VAL A 243 15.73 -5.62 -7.65
C VAL A 243 14.46 -4.79 -7.36
N GLY A 244 14.60 -3.67 -6.65
CA GLY A 244 13.48 -2.80 -6.32
C GLY A 244 12.49 -3.45 -5.35
N GLY A 245 11.29 -2.89 -5.22
CA GLY A 245 10.33 -3.32 -4.19
C GLY A 245 8.88 -3.14 -4.60
N ALA A 246 7.96 -3.74 -3.86
CA ALA A 246 6.53 -3.48 -3.97
C ALA A 246 6.21 -1.99 -3.83
N ASP A 247 5.25 -1.50 -4.62
CA ASP A 247 4.85 -0.09 -4.68
C ASP A 247 4.53 0.50 -3.30
N TYR A 248 3.83 -0.26 -2.45
CA TYR A 248 3.42 0.23 -1.15
C TYR A 248 4.60 0.47 -0.20
N PRO A 249 5.45 -0.52 0.16
CA PRO A 249 6.64 -0.28 0.98
C PRO A 249 7.62 0.73 0.38
N VAL A 250 7.77 0.78 -0.95
CA VAL A 250 8.61 1.80 -1.62
C VAL A 250 8.01 3.19 -1.45
N SER A 251 6.69 3.34 -1.54
CA SER A 251 6.00 4.61 -1.29
C SER A 251 6.08 5.03 0.17
N VAL A 252 6.02 4.08 1.12
CA VAL A 252 6.20 4.35 2.55
C VAL A 252 7.62 4.91 2.80
N LEU A 253 8.66 4.28 2.24
CA LEU A 253 10.03 4.80 2.25
C LEU A 253 10.12 6.21 1.63
N GLY A 254 9.55 6.40 0.43
CA GLY A 254 9.60 7.67 -0.29
C GLY A 254 8.79 8.81 0.34
N SER A 255 7.88 8.49 1.25
CA SER A 255 7.18 9.47 2.10
C SER A 255 8.01 9.89 3.32
N GLY A 256 9.11 9.20 3.60
CA GLY A 256 9.99 9.45 4.75
C GLY A 256 9.74 8.55 5.96
N VAL A 257 8.92 7.50 5.82
CA VAL A 257 8.63 6.54 6.89
C VAL A 257 9.50 5.30 6.69
N TYR A 258 10.62 5.21 7.42
CA TYR A 258 11.64 4.15 7.19
C TYR A 258 12.19 3.49 8.46
N ALA A 259 11.79 3.96 9.64
CA ALA A 259 12.34 3.51 10.92
C ALA A 259 11.26 3.43 12.01
N PRO A 260 11.48 2.62 13.08
CA PRO A 260 10.58 2.60 14.23
C PRO A 260 10.39 4.00 14.82
N GLY A 261 9.20 4.26 15.34
CA GLY A 261 8.78 5.60 15.77
C GLY A 261 8.11 6.44 14.68
N LEU A 262 8.20 6.01 13.42
CA LEU A 262 7.48 6.60 12.30
C LEU A 262 6.29 5.73 11.88
N ALA A 263 5.23 6.39 11.43
CA ALA A 263 4.05 5.72 10.87
C ALA A 263 3.53 6.45 9.63
N SER A 264 2.79 5.72 8.79
CA SER A 264 2.13 6.25 7.60
C SER A 264 0.61 6.18 7.77
N ASP A 265 -0.10 7.30 7.57
CA ASP A 265 -1.55 7.37 7.50
C ASP A 265 -1.97 7.67 6.05
N ILE A 266 -2.42 6.64 5.35
CA ILE A 266 -2.99 6.78 4.02
C ILE A 266 -4.50 6.84 4.14
N THR A 267 -5.09 7.99 3.84
CA THR A 267 -6.54 8.14 3.85
C THR A 267 -7.04 8.46 2.45
N GLY A 268 -7.55 7.41 1.80
CA GLY A 268 -8.25 7.45 0.51
C GLY A 268 -9.71 7.03 0.72
N THR A 269 -10.22 6.13 -0.13
CA THR A 269 -11.56 5.53 0.09
C THR A 269 -11.61 4.80 1.43
N SER A 270 -10.61 3.95 1.70
CA SER A 270 -10.29 3.39 3.02
C SER A 270 -9.22 4.22 3.74
N SER A 271 -9.00 3.94 5.02
CA SER A 271 -7.84 4.45 5.76
C SER A 271 -6.92 3.29 6.09
N ILE A 272 -5.62 3.44 5.83
CA ILE A 272 -4.58 2.46 6.14
C ILE A 272 -3.59 3.13 7.07
N ILE A 273 -3.36 2.52 8.22
CA ILE A 273 -2.35 2.95 9.18
C ILE A 273 -1.25 1.90 9.23
N THR A 274 -0.01 2.33 9.02
CA THR A 274 1.16 1.46 8.99
C THR A 274 2.20 1.96 9.98
N VAL A 275 2.60 1.09 10.91
CA VAL A 275 3.61 1.38 11.93
C VAL A 275 4.86 0.55 11.65
N ILE A 276 6.01 1.20 11.60
CA ILE A 276 7.29 0.54 11.37
C ILE A 276 7.78 -0.10 12.68
N ALA A 277 8.22 -1.35 12.60
CA ALA A 277 8.72 -2.13 13.73
C ALA A 277 9.77 -3.16 13.30
N ASP A 278 10.55 -3.66 14.27
CA ASP A 278 11.60 -4.65 14.01
C ASP A 278 11.06 -6.06 13.70
N LYS A 279 9.84 -6.35 14.14
CA LYS A 279 9.21 -7.67 14.03
C LYS A 279 7.77 -7.54 13.53
N PRO A 280 7.26 -8.51 12.77
CA PRO A 280 5.84 -8.53 12.43
C PRO A 280 5.01 -8.76 13.70
N MET A 281 3.74 -8.41 13.62
CA MET A 281 2.76 -8.71 14.67
C MET A 281 1.84 -9.83 14.23
N LEU A 282 1.88 -10.93 14.98
CA LEU A 282 1.05 -12.11 14.71
C LEU A 282 -0.34 -11.89 15.31
N HIS A 283 -1.23 -11.30 14.52
CA HIS A 283 -2.59 -11.01 14.93
C HIS A 283 -3.56 -11.22 13.75
N PRO A 284 -4.75 -11.81 13.96
CA PRO A 284 -5.68 -12.12 12.87
C PRO A 284 -6.20 -10.89 12.11
N GLU A 285 -6.19 -9.72 12.74
CA GLU A 285 -6.63 -8.45 12.13
C GLU A 285 -5.49 -7.62 11.54
N VAL A 286 -4.24 -8.07 11.67
CA VAL A 286 -3.07 -7.29 11.26
C VAL A 286 -2.45 -7.94 10.05
N SER A 287 -2.18 -7.12 9.05
CA SER A 287 -1.31 -7.50 7.94
C SER A 287 0.10 -6.95 8.18
N ASN A 288 1.09 -7.67 7.69
CA ASN A 288 2.50 -7.35 7.84
C ASN A 288 3.16 -7.35 6.48
N LEU A 289 3.93 -6.30 6.19
CA LEU A 289 4.75 -6.21 4.99
C LEU A 289 6.21 -5.99 5.39
N ALA A 290 7.15 -6.65 4.72
CA ALA A 290 8.57 -6.34 4.89
C ALA A 290 8.85 -4.99 4.21
N THR A 291 9.64 -4.14 4.87
CA THR A 291 10.00 -2.82 4.34
C THR A 291 11.30 -2.87 3.54
N CYS A 292 11.60 -1.81 2.80
CA CYS A 292 12.81 -1.74 1.96
C CYS A 292 14.11 -1.85 2.77
N GLU A 293 14.10 -1.32 3.99
CA GLU A 293 15.21 -1.33 4.97
C GLU A 293 15.38 -2.70 5.64
N GLY A 294 14.46 -3.64 5.39
CA GLY A 294 14.44 -4.93 6.07
C GLY A 294 13.84 -4.86 7.47
N LEU A 295 12.91 -3.94 7.73
CA LEU A 295 12.04 -3.94 8.91
C LEU A 295 10.66 -4.51 8.54
N TRP A 296 9.66 -4.26 9.38
CA TRP A 296 8.27 -4.65 9.18
C TRP A 296 7.33 -3.45 9.30
N GLY A 297 6.48 -3.26 8.29
CA GLY A 297 5.31 -2.40 8.37
C GLY A 297 4.12 -3.23 8.85
N ARG A 298 3.67 -2.96 10.08
CA ARG A 298 2.44 -3.55 10.63
C ARG A 298 1.29 -2.65 10.26
N PHE A 299 0.26 -3.18 9.61
CA PHE A 299 -0.83 -2.35 9.13
C PHE A 299 -2.21 -2.94 9.35
N MET A 300 -3.15 -2.03 9.54
CA MET A 300 -4.58 -2.30 9.59
C MET A 300 -5.29 -1.33 8.66
N LEU A 301 -6.45 -1.77 8.16
CA LEU A 301 -7.30 -0.96 7.30
C LEU A 301 -8.61 -0.70 8.02
N LEU A 302 -9.10 0.52 7.92
CA LEU A 302 -10.49 0.87 8.17
C LEU A 302 -11.15 1.01 6.79
N ASP A 303 -12.12 0.16 6.48
CA ASP A 303 -12.69 0.09 5.12
C ASP A 303 -13.40 1.40 4.73
N SER A 304 -14.02 2.05 5.71
CA SER A 304 -14.73 3.32 5.58
C SER A 304 -13.88 4.51 6.06
N GLY A 305 -12.82 4.82 5.31
CA GLY A 305 -11.95 5.99 5.54
C GLY A 305 -12.55 7.28 4.98
N GLY A 306 -12.00 7.78 3.87
CA GLY A 306 -12.58 8.91 3.14
C GLY A 306 -13.97 8.61 2.55
N ASP A 307 -14.34 7.34 2.39
CA ASP A 307 -15.71 6.98 2.02
C ASP A 307 -16.74 7.45 3.05
N ALA A 308 -16.38 7.56 4.33
CA ALA A 308 -17.30 8.07 5.34
C ALA A 308 -17.74 9.51 5.05
N MET A 309 -16.80 10.37 4.62
CA MET A 309 -17.12 11.74 4.20
C MET A 309 -17.93 11.75 2.90
N ARG A 310 -17.60 10.88 1.93
CA ARG A 310 -18.36 10.72 0.68
C ARG A 310 -19.80 10.27 0.95
N TRP A 311 -19.98 9.31 1.85
CA TRP A 311 -21.27 8.84 2.32
C TRP A 311 -22.06 9.97 2.99
N ALA A 312 -21.47 10.70 3.94
CA ALA A 312 -22.16 11.79 4.63
C ALA A 312 -22.60 12.90 3.67
N ARG A 313 -21.76 13.25 2.70
CA ARG A 313 -22.10 14.19 1.63
C ARG A 313 -23.26 13.69 0.77
N ARG A 314 -23.29 12.40 0.41
CA ARG A 314 -24.41 11.80 -0.34
C ARG A 314 -25.69 11.72 0.50
N ALA A 315 -25.60 11.21 1.72
CA ALA A 315 -26.73 10.91 2.57
C ALA A 315 -27.42 12.17 3.12
N PHE A 316 -26.65 13.22 3.44
CA PHE A 316 -27.20 14.43 4.03
C PHE A 316 -27.47 15.55 3.03
N HIS A 317 -26.86 15.49 1.84
CA HIS A 317 -26.91 16.59 0.86
C HIS A 317 -27.15 16.12 -0.57
N GLU A 318 -27.40 14.84 -0.82
CA GLU A 318 -27.59 14.29 -2.17
C GLU A 318 -26.45 14.69 -3.14
N ASN A 319 -25.23 14.79 -2.63
CA ASN A 319 -24.03 15.24 -3.36
C ASN A 319 -24.05 16.70 -3.87
N THR A 320 -25.04 17.52 -3.48
CA THR A 320 -25.18 18.92 -3.92
C THR A 320 -24.06 19.85 -3.40
N LEU A 321 -23.45 19.50 -2.25
CA LEU A 321 -22.34 20.27 -1.68
C LEU A 321 -20.98 19.72 -2.13
N SER A 322 -19.97 20.59 -2.25
CA SER A 322 -18.57 20.17 -2.44
C SER A 322 -17.98 19.59 -1.15
N TYR A 323 -16.86 18.88 -1.27
CA TYR A 323 -16.10 18.40 -0.10
C TYR A 323 -15.63 19.55 0.79
N ASP A 324 -15.17 20.66 0.20
CA ASP A 324 -14.72 21.84 0.95
C ASP A 324 -15.85 22.47 1.76
N THR A 325 -17.04 22.59 1.18
CA THR A 325 -18.21 23.12 1.91
C THR A 325 -18.62 22.19 3.06
N VAL A 326 -18.55 20.87 2.87
CA VAL A 326 -18.80 19.90 3.94
C VAL A 326 -17.74 20.03 5.05
N ALA A 327 -16.46 20.16 4.71
CA ALA A 327 -15.38 20.35 5.66
C ALA A 327 -15.53 21.67 6.45
N GLN A 328 -15.92 22.76 5.78
CA GLN A 328 -16.21 24.05 6.44
C GLN A 328 -17.40 23.95 7.39
N LYS A 329 -18.45 23.20 7.03
CA LYS A 329 -19.58 22.91 7.94
C LYS A 329 -19.14 22.08 9.13
N ALA A 330 -18.28 21.09 8.94
CA ALA A 330 -17.72 20.32 10.05
C ALA A 330 -16.88 21.21 10.99
N ALA A 331 -16.11 22.15 10.43
CA ALA A 331 -15.26 23.06 11.21
C ALA A 331 -16.05 23.97 12.16
N SER A 332 -17.33 24.25 11.88
CA SER A 332 -18.15 25.13 12.73
C SER A 332 -18.76 24.44 13.96
N ALA A 333 -18.74 23.10 14.03
CA ALA A 333 -19.08 22.38 15.25
C ALA A 333 -17.87 22.36 16.20
N PRO A 334 -18.06 22.36 17.53
CA PRO A 334 -16.96 22.28 18.49
C PRO A 334 -16.29 20.88 18.46
N VAL A 335 -15.04 20.83 18.91
CA VAL A 335 -14.29 19.57 19.15
C VAL A 335 -15.14 18.58 19.94
N GLY A 336 -15.14 17.32 19.50
CA GLY A 336 -15.87 16.23 20.13
C GLY A 336 -17.37 16.26 19.83
N SER A 337 -17.79 17.15 18.93
CA SER A 337 -19.16 17.26 18.42
C SER A 337 -20.21 17.30 19.53
N GLU A 338 -19.86 17.94 20.66
CA GLU A 338 -20.66 18.02 21.89
C GLU A 338 -21.13 16.67 22.48
N GLY A 339 -20.32 15.61 22.32
CA GLY A 339 -20.61 14.26 22.83
C GLY A 339 -21.30 13.35 21.83
N LEU A 340 -21.43 13.78 20.57
CA LEU A 340 -21.90 12.96 19.47
C LEU A 340 -20.76 12.05 18.95
N PHE A 341 -21.03 10.75 18.90
CA PHE A 341 -20.12 9.75 18.34
C PHE A 341 -20.61 9.27 16.97
N PHE A 342 -19.67 8.94 16.09
CA PHE A 342 -19.92 8.18 14.87
C PHE A 342 -18.97 6.98 14.85
N LEU A 343 -19.51 5.76 14.75
CA LEU A 343 -18.71 4.57 14.49
C LEU A 343 -18.68 4.34 12.97
N PRO A 344 -17.49 4.27 12.35
CA PRO A 344 -17.37 4.48 10.92
C PRO A 344 -17.66 3.26 10.02
N TYR A 345 -18.15 2.13 10.54
CA TYR A 345 -18.21 0.85 9.82
C TYR A 345 -19.32 0.74 8.75
N LEU A 346 -19.38 1.67 7.79
CA LEU A 346 -20.47 1.78 6.79
C LEU A 346 -20.56 0.55 5.89
N THR A 347 -19.43 -0.04 5.56
CA THR A 347 -19.30 -1.17 4.64
C THR A 347 -19.03 -2.51 5.34
N GLY A 348 -19.08 -2.52 6.68
CA GLY A 348 -18.41 -3.57 7.45
C GLY A 348 -16.89 -3.48 7.34
N GLU A 349 -16.22 -4.45 7.92
CA GLU A 349 -14.76 -4.57 7.96
C GLU A 349 -14.32 -5.89 7.33
N ARG A 350 -13.20 -5.88 6.62
CA ARG A 350 -12.71 -7.08 5.91
C ARG A 350 -11.97 -8.10 6.80
N LEU A 351 -11.48 -7.67 7.96
CA LEU A 351 -10.78 -8.48 8.95
C LEU A 351 -11.46 -8.29 10.32
N GLY A 352 -11.31 -9.29 11.19
CA GLY A 352 -11.94 -9.30 12.51
C GLY A 352 -13.08 -10.30 12.61
N GLU A 353 -13.57 -10.48 13.84
CA GLU A 353 -14.65 -11.43 14.16
C GLU A 353 -15.98 -11.01 13.51
N HIS A 354 -16.30 -9.71 13.54
CA HIS A 354 -17.53 -9.16 12.99
C HIS A 354 -17.30 -8.34 11.73
N SER A 355 -17.09 -9.04 10.60
CA SER A 355 -16.97 -8.39 9.29
C SER A 355 -18.27 -7.70 8.84
N ASN A 356 -19.41 -8.09 9.41
CA ASN A 356 -20.73 -7.49 9.20
C ASN A 356 -20.99 -6.23 10.04
N SER A 357 -19.95 -5.60 10.60
CA SER A 357 -20.09 -4.34 11.34
C SER A 357 -20.88 -3.27 10.56
N ARG A 358 -21.59 -2.40 11.30
CA ARG A 358 -22.41 -1.32 10.74
C ARG A 358 -22.11 0.02 11.41
N ALA A 359 -22.17 1.08 10.62
CA ALA A 359 -22.01 2.44 11.12
C ALA A 359 -23.19 2.89 11.98
N GLN A 360 -22.93 3.76 12.95
CA GLN A 360 -23.95 4.29 13.84
C GLN A 360 -23.56 5.69 14.34
N PHE A 361 -24.57 6.55 14.53
CA PHE A 361 -24.43 7.73 15.37
C PHE A 361 -24.96 7.41 16.77
N PHE A 362 -24.24 7.86 17.80
CA PHE A 362 -24.65 7.68 19.18
C PHE A 362 -24.58 9.01 19.95
N GLY A 363 -25.63 9.32 20.72
CA GLY A 363 -25.70 10.57 21.49
C GLY A 363 -26.34 11.76 20.76
N ILE A 364 -27.11 11.54 19.68
CA ILE A 364 -27.89 12.61 19.04
C ILE A 364 -28.85 13.25 20.06
N ALA A 365 -28.96 14.57 20.00
CA ALA A 365 -29.74 15.42 20.89
C ALA A 365 -30.22 16.62 20.06
N ALA A 366 -31.28 17.31 20.51
CA ALA A 366 -31.96 18.34 19.72
C ALA A 366 -31.05 19.51 19.24
N LYS A 367 -29.92 19.74 19.92
CA LYS A 367 -28.93 20.76 19.55
C LYS A 367 -28.02 20.36 18.38
N HIS A 368 -27.89 19.07 18.10
CA HIS A 368 -27.00 18.56 17.08
C HIS A 368 -27.59 18.80 15.69
N GLY A 369 -26.92 19.68 14.93
CA GLY A 369 -27.19 19.91 13.50
C GLY A 369 -26.18 19.24 12.57
N LEU A 370 -26.29 19.53 11.28
CA LEU A 370 -25.42 18.97 10.22
C LEU A 370 -23.92 19.25 10.43
N ALA A 371 -23.57 20.37 11.08
CA ALA A 371 -22.19 20.66 11.45
C ALA A 371 -21.62 19.58 12.38
N HIS A 372 -22.39 19.18 13.40
CA HIS A 372 -22.00 18.15 14.37
C HIS A 372 -21.94 16.78 13.72
N LEU A 373 -22.91 16.44 12.86
CA LEU A 373 -22.91 15.15 12.15
C LEU A 373 -21.69 15.01 11.23
N HIS A 374 -21.36 16.05 10.46
CA HIS A 374 -20.18 16.02 9.60
C HIS A 374 -18.88 15.96 10.40
N ARG A 375 -18.77 16.72 11.49
CA ARG A 375 -17.58 16.67 12.35
C ARG A 375 -17.43 15.31 13.03
N ALA A 376 -18.51 14.76 13.58
CA ALA A 376 -18.53 13.44 14.18
C ALA A 376 -18.11 12.36 13.18
N VAL A 377 -18.46 12.47 11.89
CA VAL A 377 -17.97 11.54 10.85
C VAL A 377 -16.44 11.57 10.72
N LEU A 378 -15.83 12.77 10.67
CA LEU A 378 -14.37 12.91 10.58
C LEU A 378 -13.67 12.41 11.85
N GLU A 379 -14.21 12.77 13.01
CA GLU A 379 -13.73 12.34 14.34
C GLU A 379 -13.89 10.83 14.52
N GLY A 380 -14.99 10.24 14.05
CA GLY A 380 -15.29 8.81 14.14
C GLY A 380 -14.31 7.94 13.35
N VAL A 381 -13.92 8.36 12.16
CA VAL A 381 -12.84 7.72 11.40
C VAL A 381 -11.52 7.80 12.17
N ALA A 382 -11.20 8.96 12.75
CA ALA A 382 -9.99 9.11 13.56
C ALA A 382 -10.04 8.25 14.84
N PHE A 383 -11.17 8.10 15.50
CA PHE A 383 -11.34 7.16 16.62
C PHE A 383 -11.09 5.71 16.20
N GLY A 384 -11.66 5.29 15.07
CA GLY A 384 -11.43 3.94 14.52
C GLY A 384 -9.95 3.68 14.22
N VAL A 385 -9.26 4.65 13.62
CA VAL A 385 -7.81 4.54 13.37
C VAL A 385 -6.99 4.60 14.66
N ARG A 386 -7.39 5.37 15.66
CA ARG A 386 -6.74 5.40 16.98
C ARG A 386 -6.77 4.02 17.64
N ARG A 387 -7.88 3.29 17.52
CA ARG A 387 -7.98 1.90 17.96
C ARG A 387 -6.97 1.01 17.24
N HIS A 388 -6.82 1.16 15.93
CA HIS A 388 -5.81 0.43 15.15
C HIS A 388 -4.39 0.78 15.58
N ILE A 389 -4.08 2.06 15.82
CA ILE A 389 -2.76 2.49 16.34
C ILE A 389 -2.44 1.80 17.67
N ALA A 390 -3.40 1.80 18.61
CA ALA A 390 -3.22 1.18 19.92
C ALA A 390 -2.92 -0.34 19.82
N LEU A 391 -3.49 -1.02 18.83
CA LEU A 391 -3.21 -2.43 18.55
C LEU A 391 -1.85 -2.62 17.86
N LEU A 392 -1.48 -1.73 16.94
CA LEU A 392 -0.25 -1.84 16.14
C LEU A 392 1.05 -1.58 16.89
N GLN A 393 0.97 -0.77 17.95
CA GLN A 393 2.12 -0.40 18.75
C GLN A 393 2.60 -1.57 19.63
N SER A 394 3.91 -1.82 19.61
CA SER A 394 4.53 -2.68 20.62
C SER A 394 4.37 -2.03 22.01
N PRO A 395 4.23 -2.82 23.09
CA PRO A 395 4.22 -2.27 24.44
C PRO A 395 5.43 -1.36 24.69
N GLY A 396 5.18 -0.11 25.09
CA GLY A 396 6.21 0.90 25.34
C GLY A 396 6.77 1.62 24.11
N ALA A 397 6.36 1.24 22.90
CA ALA A 397 6.74 1.98 21.68
C ALA A 397 5.85 3.20 21.48
N THR A 398 6.45 4.32 21.10
CA THR A 398 5.75 5.57 20.77
C THR A 398 5.84 5.86 19.29
N ILE A 399 4.75 6.32 18.68
CA ILE A 399 4.82 6.92 17.35
C ILE A 399 5.14 8.40 17.57
N GLU A 400 6.31 8.81 17.10
CA GLU A 400 6.83 10.17 17.24
C GLU A 400 6.25 11.09 16.18
N ARG A 401 6.08 10.57 14.95
CA ARG A 401 5.52 11.32 13.81
C ARG A 401 4.72 10.38 12.91
N LEU A 402 3.60 10.88 12.39
CA LEU A 402 2.89 10.25 11.27
C LEU A 402 3.11 11.03 9.99
N VAL A 403 3.20 10.34 8.87
CA VAL A 403 3.23 10.97 7.54
C VAL A 403 1.89 10.72 6.87
N ALA A 404 1.20 11.80 6.50
CA ALA A 404 -0.04 11.74 5.73
C ALA A 404 0.26 11.44 4.26
N ALA A 405 -0.52 10.54 3.66
CA ALA A 405 -0.48 10.26 2.24
C ALA A 405 -1.89 10.26 1.62
N SER A 406 -1.95 10.46 0.29
CA SER A 406 -3.18 10.47 -0.50
C SER A 406 -4.18 11.59 -0.14
N GLY A 407 -5.47 11.40 -0.41
CA GLY A 407 -6.53 12.41 -0.31
C GLY A 407 -6.68 13.07 1.07
N GLY A 408 -6.38 12.34 2.15
CA GLY A 408 -6.41 12.85 3.52
C GLY A 408 -5.39 13.96 3.80
N ALA A 409 -4.30 14.02 3.05
CA ALA A 409 -3.29 15.09 3.17
C ALA A 409 -3.84 16.48 2.77
N LYS A 410 -4.93 16.53 1.99
CA LYS A 410 -5.52 17.78 1.48
C LYS A 410 -6.53 18.41 2.45
N ALA A 411 -7.14 17.63 3.33
CA ALA A 411 -8.17 18.10 4.25
C ALA A 411 -7.58 18.64 5.57
N ALA A 412 -7.31 19.95 5.64
CA ALA A 412 -6.64 20.59 6.78
C ALA A 412 -7.29 20.25 8.14
N LEU A 413 -8.61 20.42 8.27
CA LEU A 413 -9.36 20.07 9.49
C LEU A 413 -9.17 18.59 9.87
N TRP A 414 -9.13 17.68 8.90
CA TRP A 414 -9.02 16.26 9.20
C TRP A 414 -7.63 15.91 9.72
N LEU A 415 -6.58 16.56 9.20
CA LEU A 415 -5.23 16.43 9.74
C LEU A 415 -5.14 16.97 11.17
N GLU A 416 -5.78 18.11 11.48
CA GLU A 416 -5.83 18.66 12.84
C GLU A 416 -6.56 17.71 13.81
N ILE A 417 -7.70 17.16 13.38
CA ILE A 417 -8.46 16.16 14.15
C ILE A 417 -7.56 14.96 14.44
N LYS A 418 -6.89 14.41 13.42
CA LYS A 418 -6.06 13.21 13.56
C LYS A 418 -4.82 13.46 14.42
N ALA A 419 -4.10 14.55 14.19
CA ALA A 419 -2.92 14.90 14.97
C ALA A 419 -3.27 14.97 16.47
N SER A 420 -4.37 15.66 16.79
CA SER A 420 -4.88 15.78 18.16
C SER A 420 -5.44 14.45 18.70
N MET A 421 -6.16 13.68 17.87
CA MET A 421 -6.71 12.37 18.24
C MET A 421 -5.61 11.39 18.68
N TYR A 422 -4.47 11.41 18.00
CA TYR A 422 -3.36 10.49 18.25
C TYR A 422 -2.30 11.04 19.21
N ARG A 423 -2.39 12.34 19.55
CA ARG A 423 -1.33 13.10 20.26
C ARG A 423 0.02 13.00 19.55
N THR A 424 0.00 13.02 18.22
CA THR A 424 1.20 12.84 17.39
C THR A 424 1.20 13.85 16.24
N PRO A 425 2.32 14.56 15.99
CA PRO A 425 2.45 15.43 14.82
C PRO A 425 2.24 14.67 13.51
N ILE A 426 1.53 15.31 12.57
CA ILE A 426 1.34 14.80 11.21
C ILE A 426 2.14 15.62 10.21
N LEU A 427 3.04 14.96 9.48
CA LEU A 427 3.82 15.55 8.40
C LEU A 427 3.10 15.36 7.07
N VAL A 428 3.13 16.38 6.22
CA VAL A 428 2.64 16.33 4.85
C VAL A 428 3.84 16.38 3.90
N PRO A 429 4.11 15.32 3.12
CA PRO A 429 5.16 15.32 2.11
C PRO A 429 4.95 16.42 1.08
N ALA A 430 6.03 17.09 0.69
CA ALA A 430 6.01 18.08 -0.39
C ALA A 430 5.95 17.41 -1.78
N GLU A 431 6.46 16.19 -1.89
CA GLU A 431 6.38 15.37 -3.11
C GLU A 431 5.24 14.37 -3.00
N VAL A 432 4.36 14.36 -3.99
CA VAL A 432 3.18 13.49 -4.03
C VAL A 432 3.52 12.13 -4.63
N GLU A 433 4.52 12.08 -5.52
CA GLU A 433 5.00 10.86 -6.19
C GLU A 433 5.95 10.06 -5.28
N CYS A 434 5.44 9.62 -4.12
CA CYS A 434 6.23 8.92 -3.10
C CYS A 434 6.85 7.61 -3.63
N GLY A 435 6.15 6.86 -4.50
CA GLY A 435 6.70 5.63 -5.08
C GLY A 435 7.93 5.90 -5.96
N VAL A 436 7.85 6.94 -6.80
CA VAL A 436 8.97 7.43 -7.62
C VAL A 436 10.14 7.88 -6.73
N MET A 437 9.83 8.64 -5.67
CA MET A 437 10.84 9.11 -4.73
C MET A 437 11.54 7.95 -4.00
N GLY A 438 10.78 6.93 -3.57
CA GLY A 438 11.31 5.72 -2.95
C GLY A 438 12.26 4.95 -3.88
N CYS A 439 11.90 4.81 -5.16
CA CYS A 439 12.79 4.23 -6.17
C CYS A 439 14.09 5.03 -6.34
N ALA A 440 14.02 6.37 -6.36
CA ALA A 440 15.20 7.21 -6.45
C ALA A 440 16.09 7.11 -5.20
N ILE A 441 15.50 7.02 -4.01
CA ILE A 441 16.21 6.79 -2.74
C ILE A 441 16.97 5.47 -2.76
N LEU A 442 16.33 4.38 -3.23
CA LEU A 442 16.96 3.07 -3.41
C LEU A 442 18.13 3.15 -4.40
N ALA A 443 17.89 3.74 -5.57
CA ALA A 443 18.89 3.91 -6.62
C ALA A 443 20.11 4.73 -6.16
N ALA A 444 19.88 5.86 -5.48
CA ALA A 444 20.94 6.71 -4.96
C ALA A 444 21.77 6.04 -3.85
N THR A 445 21.11 5.27 -2.99
CA THR A 445 21.79 4.50 -1.95
C THR A 445 22.63 3.38 -2.55
N ALA A 446 22.09 2.60 -3.48
CA ALA A 446 22.82 1.51 -4.14
C ALA A 446 23.99 2.01 -5.02
N HIS A 447 23.84 3.19 -5.63
CA HIS A 447 24.93 3.87 -6.34
C HIS A 447 26.06 4.35 -5.40
N GLY A 448 25.83 4.38 -4.08
CA GLY A 448 26.82 4.81 -3.09
C GLY A 448 26.83 6.32 -2.85
N GLN A 449 25.83 7.07 -3.33
CA GLN A 449 25.71 8.49 -3.02
C GLN A 449 25.43 8.71 -1.52
N PHE A 450 24.71 7.78 -0.89
CA PHE A 450 24.37 7.82 0.53
C PHE A 450 24.80 6.51 1.21
N ALA A 451 25.26 6.61 2.47
CA ALA A 451 25.76 5.47 3.22
C ALA A 451 24.67 4.45 3.61
N ASN A 452 23.41 4.88 3.68
CA ASN A 452 22.25 4.06 4.01
C ASN A 452 20.95 4.76 3.58
N LEU A 453 19.83 4.03 3.64
CA LEU A 453 18.51 4.53 3.25
C LEU A 453 18.06 5.75 4.07
N GLY A 454 18.33 5.77 5.38
CA GLY A 454 17.96 6.91 6.22
C GLY A 454 18.66 8.21 5.81
N ALA A 455 19.94 8.13 5.43
CA ALA A 455 20.69 9.28 4.91
C ALA A 455 20.11 9.78 3.57
N ALA A 456 19.71 8.86 2.67
CA ALA A 456 19.07 9.21 1.42
C ALA A 456 17.67 9.82 1.62
N VAL A 457 16.84 9.23 2.50
CA VAL A 457 15.52 9.76 2.88
C VAL A 457 15.65 11.19 3.41
N ASN A 458 16.55 11.44 4.37
CA ASN A 458 16.74 12.77 4.96
C ASN A 458 17.21 13.81 3.93
N ALA A 459 17.87 13.39 2.85
CA ALA A 459 18.33 14.28 1.80
C ALA A 459 17.24 14.57 0.75
N PHE A 460 16.42 13.56 0.40
CA PHE A 460 15.49 13.64 -0.72
C PHE A 460 14.07 14.01 -0.30
N VAL A 461 13.60 13.50 0.83
CA VAL A 461 12.23 13.72 1.30
C VAL A 461 12.12 15.08 1.99
N ARG A 462 11.12 15.87 1.58
CA ARG A 462 10.80 17.16 2.17
C ARG A 462 9.36 17.17 2.63
N PHE A 463 9.09 17.87 3.70
CA PHE A 463 7.74 18.09 4.22
C PHE A 463 7.34 19.54 4.00
N GLU A 464 6.16 19.76 3.43
CA GLU A 464 5.62 21.11 3.20
C GLU A 464 4.95 21.68 4.46
N ARG A 465 4.42 20.80 5.32
CA ARG A 465 3.66 21.17 6.51
C ARG A 465 3.80 20.12 7.60
N GLU A 466 3.86 20.59 8.84
CA GLU A 466 3.75 19.76 10.05
C GLU A 466 2.56 20.28 10.87
N VAL A 467 1.57 19.41 11.09
CA VAL A 467 0.36 19.71 11.86
C VAL A 467 0.56 19.20 13.29
N GLN A 468 0.62 20.11 14.24
CA GLN A 468 0.79 19.79 15.66
C GLN A 468 -0.54 19.39 16.30
N PRO A 469 -0.53 18.47 17.29
CA PRO A 469 -1.71 18.19 18.09
C PRO A 469 -2.13 19.43 18.89
N ASP A 470 -3.42 19.75 18.89
CA ASP A 470 -3.98 20.75 19.78
C ASP A 470 -4.24 20.13 21.16
N PRO A 471 -3.69 20.68 22.27
CA PRO A 471 -3.83 20.07 23.59
C PRO A 471 -5.29 19.97 24.06
N TYR A 472 -6.11 20.99 23.81
CA TYR A 472 -7.52 20.99 24.21
C TYR A 472 -8.31 19.90 23.47
N ALA A 473 -8.09 19.77 22.17
CA ALA A 473 -8.70 18.74 21.35
C ALA A 473 -8.23 17.35 21.77
N SER A 474 -6.94 17.18 22.02
CA SER A 474 -6.34 15.93 22.49
C SER A 474 -6.98 15.46 23.80
N ASP A 475 -7.06 16.33 24.80
CA ASP A 475 -7.65 16.00 26.10
C ASP A 475 -9.16 15.69 25.99
N THR A 476 -9.86 16.37 25.07
CA THR A 476 -11.26 16.08 24.77
C THR A 476 -11.43 14.67 24.19
N TYR A 477 -10.66 14.34 23.15
CA TYR A 477 -10.72 13.03 22.52
C TYR A 477 -10.27 11.90 23.47
N ASP A 478 -9.29 12.14 24.33
CA ASP A 478 -8.85 11.18 25.35
C ASP A 478 -9.95 10.83 26.34
N ARG A 479 -10.76 11.81 26.75
CA ARG A 479 -11.93 11.57 27.61
C ARG A 479 -13.03 10.80 26.88
N MET A 480 -13.14 10.97 25.56
CA MET A 480 -14.14 10.31 24.72
C MET A 480 -13.76 8.88 24.34
N MET A 481 -12.46 8.58 24.16
CA MET A 481 -11.99 7.28 23.66
C MET A 481 -12.52 6.07 24.46
N PRO A 482 -12.53 6.07 25.82
CA PRO A 482 -13.08 4.94 26.57
C PRO A 482 -14.58 4.70 26.34
N ILE A 483 -15.33 5.75 25.97
CA ILE A 483 -16.74 5.61 25.59
C ILE A 483 -16.84 5.01 24.19
N PHE A 484 -16.05 5.51 23.24
CA PHE A 484 -15.99 4.97 21.88
C PHE A 484 -15.69 3.46 21.87
N GLU A 485 -14.67 3.02 22.62
CA GLU A 485 -14.32 1.59 22.74
C GLU A 485 -15.47 0.73 23.28
N ARG A 486 -16.15 1.20 24.34
CA ARG A 486 -17.32 0.48 24.88
C ARG A 486 -18.49 0.44 23.89
N LEU A 487 -18.73 1.53 23.16
CA LEU A 487 -19.75 1.57 22.10
C LEU A 487 -19.41 0.57 20.99
N TYR A 488 -18.15 0.51 20.57
CA TYR A 488 -17.70 -0.46 19.58
C TYR A 488 -17.96 -1.90 20.03
N LEU A 489 -17.48 -2.27 21.23
CA LEU A 489 -17.67 -3.61 21.77
C LEU A 489 -19.15 -3.97 21.97
N HIS A 490 -19.96 -3.04 22.49
CA HIS A 490 -21.38 -3.28 22.69
C HIS A 490 -22.17 -3.40 21.38
N SER A 491 -21.77 -2.71 20.31
CA SER A 491 -22.48 -2.79 19.04
C SER A 491 -22.27 -4.10 18.30
N GLN A 492 -21.14 -4.78 18.55
CA GLN A 492 -20.82 -6.06 17.93
C GLN A 492 -21.88 -7.14 18.17
N GLN A 493 -22.47 -7.18 19.36
CA GLN A 493 -23.47 -8.19 19.73
C GLN A 493 -24.76 -8.12 18.90
N PHE A 494 -25.00 -7.01 18.20
CA PHE A 494 -26.24 -6.78 17.44
C PHE A 494 -26.07 -6.98 15.93
N TYR A 495 -24.85 -7.14 15.40
CA TYR A 495 -24.65 -7.15 13.96
C TYR A 495 -25.25 -8.40 13.30
N ASP A 496 -25.17 -9.56 13.94
CA ASP A 496 -25.78 -10.79 13.44
C ASP A 496 -27.32 -10.71 13.49
N ASP A 497 -27.87 -10.09 14.54
CA ASP A 497 -29.31 -9.83 14.66
C ASP A 497 -29.80 -8.90 13.54
N LEU A 498 -29.03 -7.86 13.19
CA LEU A 498 -29.34 -6.94 12.09
C LEU A 498 -29.35 -7.66 10.73
N ASP A 499 -28.41 -8.58 10.50
CA ASP A 499 -28.40 -9.37 9.28
C ASP A 499 -29.65 -10.24 9.18
N CYS A 500 -30.09 -10.85 10.29
CA CYS A 500 -31.34 -11.64 10.34
C CYS A 500 -32.57 -10.80 9.97
N LEU A 501 -32.66 -9.55 10.45
CA LEU A 501 -33.77 -8.64 10.11
C LEU A 501 -33.78 -8.23 8.63
N SER A 502 -32.63 -8.24 7.97
CA SER A 502 -32.50 -7.83 6.56
C SER A 502 -32.75 -8.97 5.56
N GLN A 503 -32.78 -10.22 6.01
CA GLN A 503 -32.94 -11.40 5.16
C GLN A 503 -34.40 -11.73 4.83
N ASP A 504 -35.39 -11.14 5.52
CA ASP A 504 -36.81 -11.37 5.27
C ASP A 504 -37.36 -10.68 4.00
N ASP A 505 -36.53 -9.88 3.30
CA ASP A 505 -36.89 -9.14 2.08
C ASP A 505 -36.14 -9.62 0.81
N ALA A 506 -35.50 -10.80 0.82
CA ALA A 506 -34.75 -11.34 -0.32
C ALA A 506 -35.43 -12.52 -1.04
#